data_AF-A0A7V4IGE5-F1
#
_entry.id   AF-A0A7V4IGE5-F1
#
_cell.length_a   1.000
_cell.length_b   1.000
_cell.length_c   1.000
_cell.angle_alpha   90.00
_cell.angle_beta   90.00
_cell.angle_gamma   90.00
#
_symmetry.space_group_name_H-M   'P 1'
#
loop_
_entity.id
_entity.type
_entity.pdbx_description
1 polymer ?
#
loop_
_entity_poly.entity_id
_entity_poly.type
_entity_poly.pdbx_seq_one_letter_code
_entity_poly.pdbx_strand_id
1 'polypeptide(L)'
;MDADAGPDGVDAGDAGDTGDADRCRGKTCDAPPADECEDATFLRTYQAPGRCDPADGSCAYSFSRVECPSGCRDGRCQDIGEGRIQITVPDATRICTSYAHRGDSVEENWQVKVRISLRPRRYLLSYQDDESALDWVERLEAATDGAVAAAAEPGQVTCEWKGQPGQGDFELVFRQGFLKQAERIDLEMRFLFSLKDGQPVQPILVLDTANLTRGSRFSGSVQWDFRWSSLMSCDTAALEERVREFSVQNGDNLWLRSRGWIEPFGFPDLFPCFMGGLEEARYTNQGIPRIIDGYFDLAQAINHHGGPYAYWIHLDPPQGEVTDLLIDEFSFGQQLLYMDAGGNILDQQPMSEVPQP
;
A
#
# COMPACT_ATOMS: atom_id res chain seq x y z
N MET A 1 -36.88 82.09 28.42
CA MET A 1 -35.68 81.23 28.51
C MET A 1 -35.12 81.12 27.11
N ASP A 2 -34.90 82.27 26.46
CA ASP A 2 -33.80 83.23 26.67
C ASP A 2 -32.54 82.64 26.02
N ALA A 3 -32.19 83.15 24.83
CA ALA A 3 -31.25 84.28 24.64
C ALA A 3 -29.80 83.74 24.72
N ASP A 4 -28.82 84.18 23.95
CA ASP A 4 -28.69 85.31 23.05
C ASP A 4 -27.45 85.06 22.17
N ALA A 5 -27.32 85.88 21.14
CA ALA A 5 -26.14 86.18 20.35
C ALA A 5 -24.84 86.25 21.20
N GLY A 6 -23.72 85.76 20.67
CA GLY A 6 -22.84 86.60 19.87
C GLY A 6 -21.36 86.40 20.25
N PRO A 7 -20.42 87.07 19.56
CA PRO A 7 -19.41 86.39 18.75
C PRO A 7 -17.95 86.75 19.12
N ASP A 8 -17.05 86.28 18.24
CA ASP A 8 -15.68 86.75 18.03
C ASP A 8 -14.57 86.24 18.97
N GLY A 9 -13.55 85.65 18.33
CA GLY A 9 -12.18 86.04 18.65
C GLY A 9 -11.20 84.89 18.78
N VAL A 10 -10.26 84.87 17.81
CA VAL A 10 -8.81 84.65 17.97
C VAL A 10 -8.35 83.24 18.42
N ASP A 11 -7.25 82.68 17.97
CA ASP A 11 -6.20 83.13 17.07
C ASP A 11 -5.44 81.91 16.55
N ALA A 12 -4.68 82.19 15.50
CA ALA A 12 -3.75 81.32 14.79
C ALA A 12 -2.89 80.40 15.67
N GLY A 13 -2.86 79.13 15.25
CA GLY A 13 -1.93 78.11 15.73
C GLY A 13 -1.86 76.92 14.78
N ASP A 14 -1.97 77.19 13.47
CA ASP A 14 -1.74 76.23 12.38
C ASP A 14 -0.23 75.95 12.29
N ALA A 15 0.25 75.16 13.24
CA ALA A 15 1.63 74.74 13.36
C ALA A 15 1.73 73.26 13.01
N GLY A 16 2.05 73.01 11.73
CA GLY A 16 2.71 71.78 11.33
C GLY A 16 1.81 70.65 10.87
N ASP A 17 0.90 70.92 9.92
CA ASP A 17 0.58 69.91 8.90
C ASP A 17 1.83 69.69 8.04
N THR A 18 2.82 68.97 8.60
CA THR A 18 3.92 68.42 7.81
C THR A 18 3.30 67.34 6.95
N GLY A 19 2.74 67.77 5.81
CA GLY A 19 1.96 66.97 4.89
C GLY A 19 2.54 65.57 4.71
N ASP A 20 2.00 64.64 5.48
CA ASP A 20 2.18 63.21 5.28
C ASP A 20 1.22 62.89 4.13
N ALA A 21 1.63 63.34 2.94
CA ALA A 21 0.89 63.12 1.70
C ALA A 21 0.64 61.63 1.61
N ASP A 22 -0.62 61.21 1.70
CA ASP A 22 -1.05 59.82 1.60
C ASP A 22 -0.35 59.18 0.40
N ARG A 23 0.69 58.38 0.68
CA ARG A 23 1.57 57.81 -0.33
C ARG A 23 0.86 56.77 -1.20
N CYS A 24 -0.35 56.37 -0.79
CA CYS A 24 -1.22 55.47 -1.51
C CYS A 24 -2.23 56.19 -2.40
N ARG A 25 -2.34 57.51 -2.33
CA ARG A 25 -3.28 58.28 -3.15
C ARG A 25 -2.96 58.10 -4.64
N GLY A 26 -3.83 57.37 -5.34
CA GLY A 26 -3.70 57.09 -6.78
C GLY A 26 -2.78 55.92 -7.12
N LYS A 27 -2.24 55.20 -6.13
CA LYS A 27 -1.43 53.99 -6.34
C LYS A 27 -2.34 52.75 -6.29
N THR A 28 -2.31 51.94 -7.35
CA THR A 28 -2.93 50.61 -7.34
C THR A 28 -1.87 49.52 -7.24
N CYS A 29 -2.15 48.50 -6.43
CA CYS A 29 -1.25 47.37 -6.21
C CYS A 29 -1.75 46.17 -7.03
N ASP A 30 -1.69 46.26 -8.36
CA ASP A 30 -2.19 45.21 -9.27
C ASP A 30 -1.06 44.36 -9.87
N ALA A 31 0.19 44.59 -9.44
CA ALA A 31 1.39 43.93 -9.94
C ALA A 31 2.07 43.16 -8.79
N PRO A 32 1.52 42.00 -8.39
CA PRO A 32 2.16 41.15 -7.39
C PRO A 32 3.55 40.70 -7.86
N PRO A 33 4.44 40.32 -6.93
CA PRO A 33 5.68 39.62 -7.27
C PRO A 33 5.40 38.35 -8.10
N ALA A 34 6.39 37.89 -8.85
CA ALA A 34 6.32 36.59 -9.49
C ALA A 34 6.22 35.47 -8.43
N ASP A 35 5.52 34.40 -8.77
CA ASP A 35 5.46 33.21 -7.92
C ASP A 35 6.89 32.67 -7.69
N GLU A 36 7.14 32.17 -6.49
CA GLU A 36 8.45 31.69 -6.08
C GLU A 36 8.33 30.32 -5.42
N CYS A 37 9.31 29.46 -5.64
CA CYS A 37 9.38 28.19 -4.91
C CYS A 37 9.80 28.50 -3.48
N GLU A 38 8.86 28.36 -2.54
CA GLU A 38 9.13 28.53 -1.11
C GLU A 38 10.08 27.44 -0.62
N ASP A 39 9.89 26.21 -1.12
CA ASP A 39 10.78 25.08 -0.94
C ASP A 39 10.69 24.10 -2.12
N ALA A 40 11.31 22.92 -2.01
CA ALA A 40 11.34 21.92 -3.06
C ALA A 40 9.95 21.37 -3.46
N THR A 41 8.92 21.53 -2.62
CA THR A 41 7.58 20.94 -2.74
C THR A 41 6.44 21.94 -2.67
N PHE A 42 6.73 23.23 -2.47
CA PHE A 42 5.69 24.25 -2.37
C PHE A 42 6.00 25.51 -3.18
N LEU A 43 5.02 25.94 -3.97
CA LEU A 43 5.01 27.20 -4.70
C LEU A 43 4.24 28.24 -3.87
N ARG A 44 4.87 29.39 -3.64
CA ARG A 44 4.20 30.57 -3.10
C ARG A 44 3.65 31.38 -4.27
N THR A 45 2.35 31.61 -4.26
CA THR A 45 1.63 32.41 -5.26
C THR A 45 1.04 33.66 -4.62
N TYR A 46 1.09 34.78 -5.32
CA TYR A 46 0.63 36.07 -4.79
C TYR A 46 -0.70 36.50 -5.43
N GLN A 47 -1.63 37.02 -4.62
CA GLN A 47 -2.95 37.45 -5.09
C GLN A 47 -2.98 38.95 -5.35
N ALA A 48 -3.67 39.37 -6.42
CA ALA A 48 -3.99 40.75 -6.71
C ALA A 48 -5.49 41.03 -6.45
N PRO A 49 -5.86 42.25 -6.02
CA PRO A 49 -4.99 43.38 -5.71
C PRO A 49 -4.32 43.25 -4.34
N GLY A 50 -3.14 43.86 -4.19
CA GLY A 50 -2.47 44.05 -2.91
C GLY A 50 -2.99 45.26 -2.13
N ARG A 51 -2.47 45.45 -0.90
CA ARG A 51 -2.75 46.59 -0.02
C ARG A 51 -1.55 47.54 -0.02
N CYS A 52 -1.79 48.82 -0.31
CA CYS A 52 -0.76 49.84 -0.17
C CYS A 52 -0.57 50.24 1.31
N ASP A 53 0.68 50.30 1.78
CA ASP A 53 1.05 50.79 3.10
C ASP A 53 1.15 52.32 3.09
N PRO A 54 0.35 53.05 3.89
CA PRO A 54 0.35 54.51 3.88
C PRO A 54 1.66 55.12 4.38
N ALA A 55 2.46 54.40 5.19
CA ALA A 55 3.68 54.95 5.79
C ALA A 55 4.82 55.12 4.78
N ASP A 56 4.95 54.18 3.84
CA ASP A 56 6.03 54.20 2.84
C ASP A 56 5.56 54.12 1.38
N GLY A 57 4.27 53.84 1.17
CA GLY A 57 3.65 53.65 -0.14
C GLY A 57 3.92 52.27 -0.73
N SER A 58 4.51 51.31 -0.01
CA SER A 58 4.82 49.97 -0.53
C SER A 58 3.55 49.12 -0.71
N CYS A 59 3.58 48.13 -1.62
CA CYS A 59 2.46 47.22 -1.84
C CYS A 59 2.70 45.88 -1.14
N ALA A 60 1.83 45.51 -0.22
CA ALA A 60 1.79 44.21 0.41
C ALA A 60 0.76 43.31 -0.29
N TYR A 61 1.13 42.08 -0.63
CA TYR A 61 0.25 41.12 -1.31
C TYR A 61 0.01 39.93 -0.39
N SER A 62 -1.24 39.46 -0.30
CA SER A 62 -1.51 38.16 0.30
C SER A 62 -0.92 37.06 -0.59
N PHE A 63 -0.44 35.99 0.03
CA PHE A 63 0.05 34.83 -0.69
C PHE A 63 -0.70 33.57 -0.28
N SER A 64 -0.77 32.60 -1.19
CA SER A 64 -1.17 31.23 -0.93
C SER A 64 0.01 30.30 -1.19
N ARG A 65 0.01 29.17 -0.47
CA ARG A 65 0.99 28.11 -0.65
C ARG A 65 0.32 26.97 -1.42
N VAL A 66 0.88 26.62 -2.57
CA VAL A 66 0.40 25.56 -3.46
C VAL A 66 1.37 24.39 -3.35
N GLU A 67 0.88 23.21 -2.96
CA GLU A 67 1.70 21.99 -2.98
C GLU A 67 2.01 21.63 -4.44
N CYS A 68 3.28 21.38 -4.73
CA CYS A 68 3.77 20.91 -6.02
C CYS A 68 4.17 19.44 -5.90
N PRO A 69 3.31 18.49 -6.29
CA PRO A 69 3.55 17.07 -6.05
C PRO A 69 4.83 16.52 -6.69
N SER A 70 5.25 17.06 -7.85
CA SER A 70 6.54 16.74 -8.52
C SER A 70 7.71 17.62 -8.13
N GLY A 71 7.47 18.53 -7.18
CA GLY A 71 8.38 19.57 -6.76
C GLY A 71 8.18 20.90 -7.49
N CYS A 72 8.81 21.94 -6.94
CA CYS A 72 8.78 23.30 -7.46
C CYS A 72 10.14 23.67 -8.05
N ARG A 73 10.15 24.27 -9.25
CA ARG A 73 11.33 24.85 -9.88
C ARG A 73 10.97 26.11 -10.64
N ASP A 74 11.82 27.13 -10.56
CA ASP A 74 11.70 28.38 -11.31
C ASP A 74 10.32 29.07 -11.16
N GLY A 75 9.78 29.07 -9.94
CA GLY A 75 8.48 29.67 -9.64
C GLY A 75 7.29 28.92 -10.22
N ARG A 76 7.42 27.61 -10.48
CA ARG A 76 6.35 26.78 -11.04
C ARG A 76 6.36 25.37 -10.45
N CYS A 77 5.16 24.83 -10.21
CA CYS A 77 5.02 23.40 -9.96
C CYS A 77 5.42 22.62 -11.22
N GLN A 78 6.22 21.57 -11.03
CA GLN A 78 6.53 20.63 -12.10
C GLN A 78 5.35 19.68 -12.32
N ASP A 79 5.11 19.26 -13.56
CA ASP A 79 4.12 18.23 -13.86
C ASP A 79 4.68 16.83 -13.52
N ILE A 80 3.85 15.93 -13.00
CA ILE A 80 4.24 14.51 -12.84
C ILE A 80 4.20 13.90 -14.25
N GLY A 81 5.31 13.94 -14.97
CA GLY A 81 5.39 13.47 -16.35
C GLY A 81 6.77 13.63 -16.95
N GLU A 82 7.48 14.70 -16.61
CA GLU A 82 8.83 14.96 -17.12
C GLU A 82 9.87 14.03 -16.49
N GLY A 83 9.98 12.79 -16.99
CA GLY A 83 10.96 11.82 -16.49
C GLY A 83 10.63 11.22 -15.13
N ARG A 84 9.47 11.53 -14.56
CA ARG A 84 9.09 11.15 -13.19
C ARG A 84 7.75 10.43 -13.12
N ILE A 85 7.63 9.57 -12.12
CA ILE A 85 6.38 8.95 -11.67
C ILE A 85 6.26 9.10 -10.17
N GLN A 86 5.01 9.14 -9.70
CA GLN A 86 4.65 9.21 -8.30
C GLN A 86 4.06 7.88 -7.85
N ILE A 87 4.62 7.30 -6.79
CA ILE A 87 4.00 6.20 -6.05
C ILE A 87 3.51 6.74 -4.71
N THR A 88 2.22 6.60 -4.45
CA THR A 88 1.60 7.02 -3.19
C THR A 88 1.27 5.78 -2.37
N VAL A 89 1.79 5.72 -1.15
CA VAL A 89 1.46 4.68 -0.17
C VAL A 89 0.49 5.29 0.84
N PRO A 90 -0.79 4.88 0.83
CA PRO A 90 -1.75 5.27 1.87
C PRO A 90 -1.34 4.83 3.29
N ASP A 91 -2.01 5.40 4.28
CA ASP A 91 -1.86 4.98 5.67
C ASP A 91 -2.29 3.52 5.85
N ALA A 92 -1.55 2.80 6.68
CA ALA A 92 -1.80 1.39 7.01
C ALA A 92 -1.83 0.44 5.79
N THR A 93 -1.21 0.80 4.66
CA THR A 93 -1.03 -0.12 3.53
C THR A 93 -0.20 -1.32 3.96
N ARG A 94 -0.79 -2.51 3.82
CA ARG A 94 -0.14 -3.80 4.10
C ARG A 94 -0.24 -4.73 2.92
N ILE A 95 0.85 -5.43 2.67
CA ILE A 95 0.99 -6.43 1.63
C ILE A 95 1.27 -7.77 2.30
N CYS A 96 0.54 -8.81 1.90
CA CYS A 96 0.59 -10.15 2.46
C CYS A 96 0.93 -11.14 1.35
N THR A 97 1.61 -12.25 1.69
CA THR A 97 1.62 -13.40 0.78
C THR A 97 0.20 -13.92 0.58
N SER A 98 -0.19 -14.09 -0.68
CA SER A 98 -1.48 -14.63 -1.09
C SER A 98 -1.50 -16.15 -1.01
N TYR A 99 -0.49 -16.78 -1.63
CA TYR A 99 -0.30 -18.21 -1.58
C TYR A 99 1.18 -18.57 -1.47
N ALA A 100 1.42 -19.66 -0.77
CA ALA A 100 2.69 -20.35 -0.76
C ALA A 100 2.75 -21.35 -1.92
N HIS A 101 3.89 -21.46 -2.60
CA HIS A 101 4.19 -22.69 -3.31
C HIS A 101 4.20 -23.85 -2.30
N ARG A 102 3.49 -24.94 -2.60
CA ARG A 102 3.45 -26.13 -1.73
C ARG A 102 4.88 -26.60 -1.45
N GLY A 103 5.34 -26.39 -0.21
CA GLY A 103 6.56 -26.99 0.31
C GLY A 103 6.39 -28.47 0.57
N ASP A 104 7.51 -29.17 0.75
CA ASP A 104 7.58 -30.58 1.11
C ASP A 104 7.23 -30.82 2.59
N SER A 105 7.23 -29.77 3.43
CA SER A 105 6.87 -29.85 4.85
C SER A 105 5.93 -28.72 5.31
N VAL A 106 5.35 -28.87 6.50
CA VAL A 106 4.49 -27.88 7.16
C VAL A 106 5.25 -26.58 7.40
N GLU A 107 6.42 -26.70 8.03
CA GLU A 107 7.30 -25.59 8.39
C GLU A 107 7.68 -24.77 7.15
N GLU A 108 7.97 -25.45 6.05
CA GLU A 108 8.29 -24.83 4.77
C GLU A 108 7.15 -24.00 4.18
N ASN A 109 5.90 -24.45 4.32
CA ASN A 109 4.72 -23.71 3.84
C ASN A 109 4.44 -22.48 4.73
N TRP A 110 4.78 -22.57 6.02
CA TRP A 110 4.63 -21.46 6.96
C TRP A 110 5.73 -20.41 6.84
N GLN A 111 6.98 -20.81 6.56
CA GLN A 111 8.10 -19.88 6.43
C GLN A 111 7.82 -18.80 5.38
N VAL A 112 7.22 -19.15 4.25
CA VAL A 112 6.96 -18.16 3.20
C VAL A 112 5.83 -17.16 3.51
N LYS A 113 5.12 -17.31 4.65
CA LYS A 113 4.13 -16.31 5.08
C LYS A 113 4.82 -15.03 5.50
N VAL A 114 4.55 -13.95 4.76
CA VAL A 114 5.02 -12.61 5.15
C VAL A 114 3.89 -11.59 5.15
N ARG A 115 4.00 -10.64 6.08
CA ARG A 115 3.19 -9.43 6.15
C ARG A 115 4.12 -8.22 6.15
N ILE A 116 3.97 -7.39 5.14
CA ILE A 116 4.81 -6.22 4.88
C ILE A 116 3.96 -4.98 5.13
N SER A 117 4.37 -4.14 6.08
CA SER A 117 3.81 -2.80 6.25
C SER A 117 4.66 -1.81 5.47
N LEU A 118 4.02 -1.01 4.61
CA LEU A 118 4.69 0.02 3.82
C LEU A 118 4.60 1.38 4.52
N ARG A 119 5.67 2.16 4.44
CA ARG A 119 5.73 3.51 5.01
C ARG A 119 4.82 4.46 4.22
N PRO A 120 3.83 5.11 4.87
CA PRO A 120 2.91 6.01 4.19
C PRO A 120 3.63 7.27 3.74
N ARG A 121 3.70 7.47 2.42
CA ARG A 121 4.35 8.63 1.82
C ARG A 121 4.03 8.71 0.31
N ARG A 122 4.26 9.88 -0.26
CA ARG A 122 4.46 10.07 -1.71
C ARG A 122 5.94 9.92 -2.04
N TYR A 123 6.23 9.05 -3.00
CA TYR A 123 7.56 8.82 -3.55
C TYR A 123 7.58 9.32 -4.98
N LEU A 124 8.48 10.26 -5.28
CA LEU A 124 8.77 10.67 -6.64
C LEU A 124 9.99 9.90 -7.12
N LEU A 125 9.82 9.12 -8.18
CA LEU A 125 10.85 8.29 -8.76
C LEU A 125 11.13 8.75 -10.18
N SER A 126 12.41 8.82 -10.53
CA SER A 126 12.84 8.99 -11.92
C SER A 126 12.80 7.63 -12.60
N TYR A 127 12.17 7.54 -13.78
CA TYR A 127 12.27 6.34 -14.62
C TYR A 127 13.45 6.45 -15.61
N GLN A 128 14.23 7.53 -15.52
CA GLN A 128 15.44 7.76 -16.29
C GLN A 128 16.71 7.36 -15.53
N ASP A 129 16.60 7.23 -14.21
CA ASP A 129 17.71 6.80 -13.36
C ASP A 129 17.81 5.27 -13.43
N ASP A 130 19.03 4.76 -13.57
CA ASP A 130 19.26 3.31 -13.62
C ASP A 130 18.89 2.65 -12.28
N GLU A 131 19.17 3.34 -11.17
CA GLU A 131 18.95 2.85 -9.81
C GLU A 131 18.72 4.01 -8.82
N SER A 132 17.86 3.80 -7.83
CA SER A 132 17.65 4.72 -6.70
C SER A 132 17.42 3.96 -5.40
N ALA A 133 18.07 4.41 -4.31
CA ALA A 133 17.82 3.88 -2.98
C ALA A 133 16.44 4.33 -2.47
N LEU A 134 15.73 3.43 -1.80
CA LEU A 134 14.35 3.66 -1.39
C LEU A 134 14.01 2.92 -0.08
N ASP A 135 13.51 3.67 0.90
CA ASP A 135 13.06 3.15 2.19
C ASP A 135 11.53 3.05 2.21
N TRP A 136 11.00 1.96 1.64
CA TRP A 136 9.56 1.70 1.53
C TRP A 136 9.00 0.82 2.63
N VAL A 137 9.76 -0.17 3.06
CA VAL A 137 9.28 -1.15 4.03
C VAL A 137 9.46 -0.57 5.42
N GLU A 138 8.35 -0.39 6.12
CA GLU A 138 8.36 -0.02 7.54
C GLU A 138 8.71 -1.25 8.39
N ARG A 139 8.07 -2.38 8.04
CA ARG A 139 8.13 -3.60 8.82
C ARG A 139 7.85 -4.80 7.92
N LEU A 140 8.67 -5.85 8.05
CA LEU A 140 8.40 -7.16 7.47
C LEU A 140 8.28 -8.16 8.61
N GLU A 141 7.12 -8.80 8.73
CA GLU A 141 6.84 -9.88 9.65
C GLU A 141 6.78 -11.19 8.86
N ALA A 142 7.35 -12.26 9.39
CA ALA A 142 7.49 -13.51 8.64
C ALA A 142 7.34 -14.77 9.51
N ALA A 143 6.88 -15.87 8.90
CA ALA A 143 6.53 -17.15 9.51
C ALA A 143 5.38 -17.08 10.53
N THR A 144 5.05 -18.23 11.15
CA THR A 144 3.94 -18.37 12.12
C THR A 144 4.09 -17.49 13.36
N ASP A 145 5.31 -17.24 13.81
CA ASP A 145 5.59 -16.40 14.98
C ASP A 145 5.42 -14.90 14.71
N GLY A 146 5.21 -14.49 13.45
CA GLY A 146 5.10 -13.10 13.04
C GLY A 146 6.34 -12.27 13.41
N ALA A 147 7.50 -12.91 13.59
CA ALA A 147 8.70 -12.21 14.02
C ALA A 147 9.17 -11.22 12.95
N VAL A 148 9.67 -10.08 13.43
CA VAL A 148 10.11 -8.99 12.55
C VAL A 148 11.48 -9.31 11.97
N ALA A 149 11.56 -9.38 10.64
CA ALA A 149 12.83 -9.49 9.93
C ALA A 149 13.51 -8.11 9.86
N ALA A 150 14.82 -8.07 10.13
CA ALA A 150 15.60 -6.85 10.04
C ALA A 150 16.00 -6.59 8.57
N ALA A 151 15.94 -5.35 8.11
CA ALA A 151 16.48 -5.01 6.78
C ALA A 151 17.98 -5.34 6.73
N ALA A 152 18.39 -6.12 5.74
CA ALA A 152 19.79 -6.50 5.51
C ALA A 152 20.53 -5.40 4.75
N GLU A 153 19.81 -4.71 3.87
CA GLU A 153 20.27 -3.58 3.08
C GLU A 153 19.13 -2.55 2.86
N PRO A 154 19.46 -1.31 2.42
CA PRO A 154 18.45 -0.39 1.91
C PRO A 154 17.72 -0.99 0.71
N GLY A 155 16.44 -0.68 0.55
CA GLY A 155 15.73 -1.02 -0.68
C GLY A 155 16.30 -0.28 -1.88
N GLN A 156 16.25 -0.92 -3.05
CA GLN A 156 16.70 -0.36 -4.33
C GLN A 156 15.55 -0.43 -5.33
N VAL A 157 15.36 0.63 -6.12
CA VAL A 157 14.48 0.63 -7.28
C VAL A 157 15.28 0.77 -8.54
N THR A 158 15.01 -0.12 -9.51
CA THR A 158 15.55 -0.06 -10.87
C THR A 158 14.43 0.08 -11.89
N CYS A 159 14.73 0.68 -13.03
CA CYS A 159 13.80 0.78 -14.17
C CYS A 159 14.15 -0.29 -15.23
N GLU A 160 13.27 -1.27 -15.43
CA GLU A 160 13.42 -2.35 -16.42
C GLU A 160 12.51 -2.09 -17.62
N TRP A 161 13.07 -1.81 -18.80
CA TRP A 161 12.29 -1.49 -20.01
C TRP A 161 11.80 -2.73 -20.75
N LYS A 162 10.51 -2.76 -21.12
CA LYS A 162 9.92 -3.77 -22.02
C LYS A 162 9.90 -3.24 -23.45
N GLY A 163 11.08 -3.19 -24.08
CA GLY A 163 11.22 -2.75 -25.48
C GLY A 163 12.31 -1.70 -25.67
N GLN A 164 12.08 -0.74 -26.58
CA GLN A 164 13.02 0.35 -26.82
C GLN A 164 12.92 1.40 -25.70
N PRO A 165 14.04 1.84 -25.10
CA PRO A 165 14.03 2.90 -24.10
C PRO A 165 13.30 4.16 -24.60
N GLY A 166 12.42 4.70 -23.77
CA GLY A 166 11.61 5.89 -24.07
C GLY A 166 10.31 5.62 -24.84
N GLN A 167 10.03 4.37 -25.24
CA GLN A 167 8.77 3.98 -25.88
C GLN A 167 8.22 2.68 -25.30
N GLY A 168 6.91 2.62 -25.07
CA GLY A 168 6.24 1.40 -24.60
C GLY A 168 6.21 1.27 -23.08
N ASP A 169 6.18 0.02 -22.60
CA ASP A 169 6.02 -0.30 -21.19
C ASP A 169 7.37 -0.39 -20.47
N PHE A 170 7.38 -0.03 -19.20
CA PHE A 170 8.52 -0.25 -18.30
C PHE A 170 8.03 -0.73 -16.94
N GLU A 171 8.89 -1.45 -16.23
CA GLU A 171 8.67 -1.88 -14.87
C GLU A 171 9.60 -1.11 -13.93
N LEU A 172 9.04 -0.52 -12.88
CA LEU A 172 9.86 -0.25 -11.70
C LEU A 172 9.98 -1.53 -10.89
N VAL A 173 11.20 -1.89 -10.52
CA VAL A 173 11.47 -3.07 -9.72
C VAL A 173 12.13 -2.65 -8.43
N PHE A 174 11.39 -2.77 -7.33
CA PHE A 174 11.90 -2.61 -5.98
C PHE A 174 12.46 -3.93 -5.47
N ARG A 175 13.66 -3.91 -4.89
CA ARG A 175 14.31 -5.06 -4.25
C ARG A 175 14.83 -4.69 -2.87
N GLN A 176 14.64 -5.56 -1.89
CA GLN A 176 15.24 -5.41 -0.56
C GLN A 176 15.39 -6.77 0.12
N GLY A 177 16.58 -7.08 0.62
CA GLY A 177 16.82 -8.23 1.48
C GLY A 177 16.57 -7.93 2.95
N PHE A 178 16.12 -8.97 3.65
CA PHE A 178 15.87 -8.99 5.09
C PHE A 178 16.53 -10.22 5.72
N LEU A 179 16.80 -10.14 7.03
CA LEU A 179 17.32 -11.23 7.84
C LEU A 179 16.34 -11.59 8.95
N LYS A 180 16.00 -12.88 9.04
CA LYS A 180 15.31 -13.50 10.18
C LYS A 180 16.20 -14.61 10.73
N GLN A 181 16.75 -14.45 11.93
CA GLN A 181 17.61 -15.47 12.57
C GLN A 181 18.76 -15.99 11.67
N ALA A 182 19.39 -15.09 10.89
CA ALA A 182 20.42 -15.35 9.88
C ALA A 182 19.94 -15.96 8.54
N GLU A 183 18.65 -16.25 8.40
CA GLU A 183 18.06 -16.62 7.11
C GLU A 183 17.70 -15.38 6.31
N ARG A 184 17.96 -15.42 5.01
CA ARG A 184 17.72 -14.31 4.08
C ARG A 184 16.34 -14.43 3.44
N ILE A 185 15.62 -13.31 3.45
CA ILE A 185 14.33 -13.13 2.78
C ILE A 185 14.52 -12.01 1.75
N ASP A 186 14.33 -12.32 0.47
CA ASP A 186 14.44 -11.35 -0.62
C ASP A 186 13.04 -10.89 -1.04
N LEU A 187 12.77 -9.60 -0.89
CA LEU A 187 11.53 -8.97 -1.35
C LEU A 187 11.75 -8.35 -2.72
N GLU A 188 10.89 -8.67 -3.68
CA GLU A 188 10.80 -8.03 -4.99
C GLU A 188 9.38 -7.49 -5.23
N MET A 189 9.24 -6.23 -5.65
CA MET A 189 7.96 -5.66 -6.06
C MET A 189 8.11 -4.97 -7.42
N ARG A 190 7.26 -5.34 -8.37
CA ARG A 190 7.24 -4.83 -9.74
C ARG A 190 6.00 -3.97 -9.97
N PHE A 191 6.21 -2.81 -10.57
CA PHE A 191 5.14 -1.86 -10.91
C PHE A 191 5.18 -1.53 -12.39
N LEU A 192 4.10 -1.82 -13.10
CA LEU A 192 4.02 -1.64 -14.56
C LEU A 192 3.51 -0.24 -14.91
N PHE A 193 4.22 0.42 -15.80
CA PHE A 193 3.86 1.72 -16.37
C PHE A 193 3.98 1.67 -17.89
N SER A 194 3.24 2.56 -18.56
CA SER A 194 3.28 2.73 -20.02
C SER A 194 3.67 4.17 -20.36
N LEU A 195 4.49 4.34 -21.38
CA LEU A 195 4.82 5.64 -21.97
C LEU A 195 4.05 5.87 -23.26
N LYS A 196 3.69 7.14 -23.48
CA LYS A 196 3.23 7.69 -24.75
C LYS A 196 3.97 8.98 -25.02
N ASP A 197 4.66 9.06 -26.15
CA ASP A 197 5.46 10.23 -26.54
C ASP A 197 6.52 10.63 -25.49
N GLY A 198 7.15 9.62 -24.86
CA GLY A 198 8.17 9.80 -23.82
C GLY A 198 7.61 10.17 -22.43
N GLN A 199 6.28 10.27 -22.28
CA GLN A 199 5.61 10.66 -21.05
C GLN A 199 4.78 9.50 -20.48
N PRO A 200 4.75 9.28 -19.16
CA PRO A 200 3.91 8.26 -18.55
C PRO A 200 2.43 8.53 -18.78
N VAL A 201 1.70 7.53 -19.28
CA VAL A 201 0.25 7.64 -19.53
C VAL A 201 -0.51 7.78 -18.21
N GLN A 202 -0.03 7.12 -17.15
CA GLN A 202 -0.55 7.24 -15.79
C GLN A 202 0.64 7.41 -14.84
N PRO A 203 1.08 8.66 -14.63
CA PRO A 203 2.27 8.96 -13.84
C PRO A 203 2.11 8.69 -12.35
N ILE A 204 0.88 8.50 -11.87
CA ILE A 204 0.57 8.31 -10.46
C ILE A 204 0.05 6.89 -10.26
N LEU A 205 0.69 6.17 -9.34
CA LEU A 205 0.21 4.91 -8.81
C LEU A 205 -0.10 5.09 -7.32
N VAL A 206 -1.26 4.62 -6.87
CA VAL A 206 -1.62 4.59 -5.45
C VAL A 206 -1.61 3.12 -5.01
N LEU A 207 -0.84 2.77 -3.99
CA LEU A 207 -0.78 1.40 -3.44
C LEU A 207 -1.94 1.16 -2.45
N ASP A 208 -3.16 1.32 -2.95
CA ASP A 208 -4.39 0.98 -2.24
C ASP A 208 -4.80 -0.47 -2.49
N THR A 209 -5.83 -0.93 -1.76
CA THR A 209 -6.39 -2.29 -1.90
C THR A 209 -6.72 -2.62 -3.35
N ALA A 210 -7.27 -1.67 -4.12
CA ALA A 210 -7.68 -1.92 -5.50
C ALA A 210 -6.47 -2.19 -6.43
N ASN A 211 -5.40 -1.40 -6.33
CA ASN A 211 -4.20 -1.58 -7.15
C ASN A 211 -3.35 -2.77 -6.69
N LEU A 212 -3.33 -3.09 -5.40
CA LEU A 212 -2.59 -4.22 -4.83
C LEU A 212 -3.28 -5.57 -5.02
N THR A 213 -4.58 -5.59 -5.35
CA THR A 213 -5.33 -6.84 -5.60
C THR A 213 -5.56 -7.13 -7.08
N ARG A 214 -5.70 -6.11 -7.93
CA ARG A 214 -6.15 -6.29 -9.33
C ARG A 214 -5.05 -6.56 -10.37
N GLY A 215 -3.84 -6.93 -9.96
CA GLY A 215 -2.75 -7.54 -10.77
C GLY A 215 -2.22 -6.78 -11.99
N SER A 216 -2.96 -5.85 -12.59
CA SER A 216 -2.63 -5.23 -13.87
C SER A 216 -1.42 -4.30 -13.82
N ARG A 217 -1.05 -3.84 -12.62
CA ARG A 217 0.06 -2.90 -12.41
C ARG A 217 0.98 -3.22 -11.27
N PHE A 218 0.65 -4.25 -10.48
CA PHE A 218 1.46 -4.67 -9.35
C PHE A 218 1.64 -6.17 -9.44
N SER A 219 2.91 -6.59 -9.42
CA SER A 219 3.28 -7.96 -9.16
C SER A 219 4.35 -7.92 -8.08
N GLY A 220 4.04 -8.46 -6.91
CA GLY A 220 5.01 -8.58 -5.84
C GLY A 220 5.32 -10.04 -5.58
N SER A 221 6.55 -10.28 -5.17
CA SER A 221 6.95 -11.57 -4.66
C SER A 221 7.92 -11.48 -3.52
N VAL A 222 7.80 -12.42 -2.60
CA VAL A 222 8.85 -12.71 -1.64
C VAL A 222 9.52 -14.02 -2.03
N GLN A 223 10.83 -14.03 -1.93
CA GLN A 223 11.65 -15.21 -2.07
C GLN A 223 12.33 -15.51 -0.74
N TRP A 224 12.15 -16.73 -0.26
CA TRP A 224 12.87 -17.26 0.90
C TRP A 224 13.56 -18.53 0.42
N ASP A 225 14.89 -18.50 0.37
CA ASP A 225 15.70 -19.55 -0.28
C ASP A 225 15.28 -19.75 -1.76
N PHE A 226 14.92 -20.95 -2.20
CA PHE A 226 14.47 -21.25 -3.57
C PHE A 226 12.95 -21.11 -3.77
N ARG A 227 12.22 -20.64 -2.76
CA ARG A 227 10.75 -20.60 -2.76
C ARG A 227 10.25 -19.23 -3.13
N TRP A 228 9.17 -19.21 -3.91
CA TRP A 228 8.52 -17.99 -4.36
C TRP A 228 7.13 -17.90 -3.74
N SER A 229 6.67 -16.71 -3.40
CA SER A 229 5.28 -16.47 -3.00
C SER A 229 4.83 -15.13 -3.54
N SER A 230 3.64 -15.12 -4.14
CA SER A 230 3.03 -13.90 -4.67
C SER A 230 2.52 -13.02 -3.52
N LEU A 231 2.59 -11.72 -3.73
CA LEU A 231 2.16 -10.71 -2.78
C LEU A 231 0.85 -10.04 -3.25
N MET A 232 -0.01 -9.66 -2.31
CA MET A 232 -1.22 -8.89 -2.55
C MET A 232 -1.59 -8.02 -1.36
N SER A 233 -2.64 -7.21 -1.48
CA SER A 233 -3.21 -6.51 -0.32
C SER A 233 -3.56 -7.48 0.81
N CYS A 234 -3.17 -7.15 2.04
CA CYS A 234 -3.70 -7.84 3.23
C CYS A 234 -5.19 -7.52 3.46
N ASP A 235 -5.65 -6.36 3.00
CA ASP A 235 -7.07 -6.03 3.01
C ASP A 235 -7.73 -6.70 1.81
N THR A 236 -8.45 -7.77 2.10
CA THR A 236 -9.16 -8.63 1.16
C THR A 236 -10.66 -8.35 1.16
N ALA A 237 -11.14 -7.33 1.88
CA ALA A 237 -12.57 -7.03 2.00
C ALA A 237 -13.26 -6.72 0.66
N ALA A 238 -12.50 -6.21 -0.31
CA ALA A 238 -13.00 -5.93 -1.67
C ALA A 238 -13.09 -7.17 -2.58
N LEU A 239 -12.57 -8.33 -2.13
CA LEU A 239 -12.59 -9.58 -2.89
C LEU A 239 -13.87 -10.39 -2.61
N GLU A 240 -14.19 -11.33 -3.52
CA GLU A 240 -15.33 -12.22 -3.39
C GLU A 240 -15.15 -13.13 -2.18
N GLU A 241 -16.15 -13.18 -1.32
CA GLU A 241 -16.17 -14.06 -0.15
C GLU A 241 -16.62 -15.46 -0.55
N ARG A 242 -15.91 -16.46 -0.02
CA ARG A 242 -16.25 -17.87 -0.16
C ARG A 242 -16.27 -18.52 1.21
N VAL A 243 -17.37 -19.20 1.46
CA VAL A 243 -17.57 -19.98 2.67
C VAL A 243 -17.70 -21.44 2.29
N ARG A 244 -16.94 -22.29 2.97
CA ARG A 244 -16.98 -23.73 2.79
C ARG A 244 -17.13 -24.39 4.14
N GLU A 245 -17.97 -25.39 4.20
CA GLU A 245 -18.20 -26.17 5.41
C GLU A 245 -17.98 -27.63 5.09
N PHE A 246 -17.36 -28.34 6.00
CA PHE A 246 -16.97 -29.72 5.84
C PHE A 246 -17.38 -30.51 7.07
N SER A 247 -18.00 -31.65 6.81
CA SER A 247 -18.21 -32.70 7.80
C SER A 247 -17.03 -33.66 7.77
N VAL A 248 -16.52 -34.03 8.94
CA VAL A 248 -15.41 -34.97 9.09
C VAL A 248 -15.94 -36.29 9.66
N GLN A 249 -15.43 -37.43 9.18
CA GLN A 249 -15.98 -38.74 9.53
C GLN A 249 -15.98 -39.05 11.05
N ASN A 250 -15.04 -38.49 11.80
CA ASN A 250 -14.96 -38.62 13.26
C ASN A 250 -16.00 -37.78 14.03
N GLY A 251 -16.86 -37.03 13.33
CA GLY A 251 -17.86 -36.13 13.90
C GLY A 251 -17.39 -34.68 14.07
N ASP A 252 -16.14 -34.38 13.73
CA ASP A 252 -15.62 -33.02 13.71
C ASP A 252 -16.25 -32.21 12.55
N ASN A 253 -16.24 -30.90 12.69
CA ASN A 253 -16.71 -29.99 11.65
C ASN A 253 -15.67 -28.91 11.41
N LEU A 254 -15.53 -28.52 10.14
CA LEU A 254 -14.60 -27.49 9.72
C LEU A 254 -15.31 -26.52 8.80
N TRP A 255 -15.20 -25.25 9.12
CA TRP A 255 -15.77 -24.16 8.34
C TRP A 255 -14.64 -23.21 7.99
N LEU A 256 -14.54 -22.84 6.72
CA LEU A 256 -13.52 -21.94 6.20
C LEU A 256 -14.18 -20.75 5.55
N ARG A 257 -13.64 -19.56 5.82
CA ARG A 257 -13.95 -18.35 5.08
C ARG A 257 -12.69 -17.83 4.43
N SER A 258 -12.71 -17.80 3.10
CA SER A 258 -11.65 -17.23 2.29
C SER A 258 -12.19 -16.10 1.45
N ARG A 259 -11.29 -15.20 1.05
CA ARG A 259 -11.61 -14.15 0.10
C ARG A 259 -10.62 -14.21 -1.04
N GLY A 260 -11.12 -14.12 -2.27
CA GLY A 260 -10.25 -14.20 -3.43
C GLY A 260 -10.89 -13.67 -4.69
N TRP A 261 -10.05 -13.52 -5.71
CA TRP A 261 -10.49 -13.26 -7.07
C TRP A 261 -10.23 -14.49 -7.92
N ILE A 262 -11.23 -14.88 -8.72
CA ILE A 262 -11.01 -15.73 -9.89
C ILE A 262 -10.72 -14.77 -11.03
N GLU A 263 -9.45 -14.66 -11.44
CA GLU A 263 -9.20 -14.10 -12.76
C GLU A 263 -9.88 -15.04 -13.77
N PRO A 264 -10.76 -14.54 -14.65
CA PRO A 264 -11.04 -15.25 -15.89
C PRO A 264 -9.78 -15.08 -16.75
N PHE A 265 -8.69 -15.76 -16.41
CA PHE A 265 -7.76 -16.18 -17.46
C PHE A 265 -8.65 -16.79 -18.52
N GLY A 266 -8.49 -16.42 -19.80
CA GLY A 266 -9.37 -16.79 -20.92
C GLY A 266 -9.59 -18.30 -21.14
N PHE A 267 -9.16 -19.12 -20.18
CA PHE A 267 -9.50 -20.50 -19.92
C PHE A 267 -10.25 -20.61 -18.57
N PRO A 268 -11.53 -20.18 -18.48
CA PRO A 268 -12.32 -20.23 -17.24
C PRO A 268 -12.40 -21.62 -16.59
N ASP A 269 -12.10 -22.68 -17.34
CA ASP A 269 -12.19 -24.07 -16.87
C ASP A 269 -10.83 -24.77 -16.66
N LEU A 270 -9.69 -24.16 -17.03
CA LEU A 270 -8.40 -24.87 -16.97
C LEU A 270 -7.51 -24.42 -15.80
N PHE A 271 -7.54 -23.15 -15.40
CA PHE A 271 -6.60 -22.62 -14.40
C PHE A 271 -7.18 -21.45 -13.58
N PRO A 272 -8.17 -21.66 -12.71
CA PRO A 272 -8.57 -20.63 -11.75
C PRO A 272 -7.42 -20.43 -10.75
N CYS A 273 -6.52 -19.48 -11.05
CA CYS A 273 -5.55 -19.00 -10.08
C CYS A 273 -6.31 -18.18 -9.05
N PHE A 274 -6.60 -18.77 -7.90
CA PHE A 274 -7.17 -18.05 -6.77
C PHE A 274 -6.14 -17.07 -6.23
N MET A 275 -6.34 -15.80 -6.54
CA MET A 275 -5.63 -14.73 -5.87
C MET A 275 -6.47 -14.36 -4.64
N GLY A 276 -6.11 -14.88 -3.47
CA GLY A 276 -6.83 -14.63 -2.23
C GLY A 276 -6.09 -15.15 -1.01
N GLY A 277 -6.82 -15.24 0.10
CA GLY A 277 -6.33 -15.85 1.33
C GLY A 277 -7.45 -16.42 2.19
N LEU A 278 -7.08 -17.35 3.06
CA LEU A 278 -7.92 -17.83 4.15
C LEU A 278 -7.95 -16.76 5.24
N GLU A 279 -9.14 -16.27 5.60
CA GLU A 279 -9.32 -15.22 6.60
C GLU A 279 -9.74 -15.77 7.96
N GLU A 280 -10.46 -16.90 7.95
CA GLU A 280 -10.99 -17.50 9.16
C GLU A 280 -11.21 -18.99 8.96
N ALA A 281 -10.87 -19.77 9.98
CA ALA A 281 -11.26 -21.15 10.13
C ALA A 281 -12.03 -21.32 11.45
N ARG A 282 -13.14 -22.03 11.41
CA ARG A 282 -13.83 -22.52 12.61
C ARG A 282 -13.76 -24.02 12.61
N TYR A 283 -13.26 -24.57 13.68
CA TYR A 283 -13.01 -25.99 13.81
C TYR A 283 -13.65 -26.50 15.09
N THR A 284 -14.33 -27.65 15.02
CA THR A 284 -14.84 -28.33 16.21
C THR A 284 -14.20 -29.70 16.30
N ASN A 285 -13.45 -29.93 17.38
CA ASN A 285 -12.86 -31.24 17.71
C ASN A 285 -13.55 -31.83 18.92
N GLN A 286 -14.17 -32.99 18.80
CA GLN A 286 -14.81 -33.68 19.95
C GLN A 286 -15.80 -32.76 20.70
N GLY A 287 -16.49 -31.88 19.96
CA GLY A 287 -17.46 -30.92 20.50
C GLY A 287 -16.86 -29.63 21.09
N ILE A 288 -15.55 -29.42 21.02
CA ILE A 288 -14.88 -28.18 21.47
C ILE A 288 -14.68 -27.25 20.26
N PRO A 289 -15.37 -26.09 20.20
CA PRO A 289 -15.23 -25.15 19.10
C PRO A 289 -13.96 -24.28 19.24
N ARG A 290 -13.34 -23.97 18.11
CA ARG A 290 -12.20 -23.06 17.93
C ARG A 290 -12.50 -22.11 16.77
N ILE A 291 -12.07 -20.87 16.94
CA ILE A 291 -12.04 -19.85 15.88
C ILE A 291 -10.59 -19.44 15.72
N ILE A 292 -10.09 -19.51 14.50
CA ILE A 292 -8.74 -19.14 14.10
C ILE A 292 -8.89 -18.08 13.01
N ASP A 293 -8.46 -16.85 13.29
CA ASP A 293 -8.56 -15.70 12.38
C ASP A 293 -7.23 -14.92 12.27
N GLY A 294 -6.16 -15.43 12.90
CA GLY A 294 -4.82 -14.88 12.79
C GLY A 294 -4.23 -15.13 11.41
N TYR A 295 -3.70 -14.07 10.78
CA TYR A 295 -3.08 -14.16 9.45
C TYR A 295 -1.95 -15.20 9.37
N PHE A 296 -1.15 -15.30 10.43
CA PHE A 296 -0.04 -16.23 10.52
C PHE A 296 -0.46 -17.64 10.97
N ASP A 297 -1.71 -17.79 11.41
CA ASP A 297 -2.30 -19.08 11.78
C ASP A 297 -3.09 -19.72 10.63
N LEU A 298 -3.20 -19.03 9.49
CA LEU A 298 -3.98 -19.47 8.34
C LEU A 298 -3.13 -19.36 7.07
N ALA A 299 -2.91 -20.48 6.38
CA ALA A 299 -2.25 -20.49 5.08
C ALA A 299 -3.08 -21.21 4.02
N GLN A 300 -3.02 -20.67 2.81
CA GLN A 300 -3.55 -21.29 1.61
C GLN A 300 -2.36 -21.56 0.69
N ALA A 301 -2.16 -22.83 0.35
CA ALA A 301 -1.15 -23.25 -0.61
C ALA A 301 -1.85 -23.72 -1.88
N ILE A 302 -1.29 -23.33 -3.02
CA ILE A 302 -1.81 -23.67 -4.35
C ILE A 302 -0.71 -24.42 -5.09
N ASN A 303 -1.08 -25.50 -5.77
CA ASN A 303 -0.14 -26.17 -6.66
C ASN A 303 -0.04 -25.38 -7.98
N HIS A 304 1.19 -25.18 -8.49
CA HIS A 304 1.66 -24.16 -9.45
C HIS A 304 0.76 -23.81 -10.68
N HIS A 305 -0.27 -24.57 -11.00
CA HIS A 305 -1.19 -24.30 -12.11
C HIS A 305 -2.65 -24.50 -11.71
N GLY A 306 -3.14 -23.73 -10.72
CA GLY A 306 -4.56 -23.80 -10.30
C GLY A 306 -4.98 -25.19 -9.81
N GLY A 307 -4.02 -25.98 -9.33
CA GLY A 307 -4.25 -27.31 -8.80
C GLY A 307 -4.97 -27.29 -7.44
N PRO A 308 -5.28 -28.47 -6.90
CA PRO A 308 -6.03 -28.65 -5.65
C PRO A 308 -5.50 -27.78 -4.52
N TYR A 309 -6.42 -27.22 -3.72
CA TYR A 309 -6.07 -26.35 -2.62
C TYR A 309 -5.57 -27.18 -1.44
N ALA A 310 -4.51 -26.69 -0.79
CA ALA A 310 -4.18 -27.09 0.55
C ALA A 310 -4.47 -25.92 1.49
N TYR A 311 -5.28 -26.15 2.51
CA TYR A 311 -5.51 -25.18 3.57
C TYR A 311 -4.80 -25.65 4.83
N TRP A 312 -3.96 -24.80 5.38
CA TRP A 312 -3.20 -25.03 6.60
C TRP A 312 -3.75 -24.13 7.70
N ILE A 313 -4.01 -24.71 8.86
CA ILE A 313 -4.54 -24.01 10.03
C ILE A 313 -3.64 -24.36 11.21
N HIS A 314 -2.96 -23.36 11.77
CA HIS A 314 -2.19 -23.48 12.98
C HIS A 314 -3.10 -23.30 14.21
N LEU A 315 -2.90 -24.11 15.24
CA LEU A 315 -3.66 -24.08 16.49
C LEU A 315 -2.79 -23.51 17.60
N ASP A 316 -3.00 -22.24 17.96
CA ASP A 316 -2.40 -21.63 19.15
C ASP A 316 -3.50 -21.20 20.16
N PRO A 317 -3.60 -21.85 21.34
CA PRO A 317 -2.78 -22.97 21.80
C PRO A 317 -3.14 -24.30 21.12
N PRO A 318 -2.21 -25.28 21.12
CA PRO A 318 -2.46 -26.62 20.61
C PRO A 318 -3.64 -27.33 21.29
N GLN A 319 -4.26 -28.29 20.58
CA GLN A 319 -5.29 -29.15 21.12
C GLN A 319 -4.75 -30.58 21.36
N GLY A 320 -4.34 -30.83 22.60
CA GLY A 320 -3.65 -32.09 22.92
C GLY A 320 -2.31 -32.13 22.20
N GLU A 321 -2.10 -33.14 21.36
CA GLU A 321 -0.91 -33.27 20.51
C GLU A 321 -1.05 -32.57 19.15
N VAL A 322 -2.27 -32.15 18.78
CA VAL A 322 -2.54 -31.52 17.49
C VAL A 322 -2.17 -30.04 17.54
N THR A 323 -1.21 -29.64 16.70
CA THR A 323 -0.81 -28.24 16.50
C THR A 323 -1.28 -27.67 15.18
N ASP A 324 -1.47 -28.52 14.17
CA ASP A 324 -1.78 -28.07 12.82
C ASP A 324 -2.84 -28.97 12.18
N LEU A 325 -3.67 -28.36 11.35
CA LEU A 325 -4.63 -29.03 10.48
C LEU A 325 -4.23 -28.76 9.03
N LEU A 326 -4.20 -29.82 8.21
CA LEU A 326 -4.06 -29.70 6.76
C LEU A 326 -5.29 -30.31 6.08
N ILE A 327 -5.97 -29.49 5.29
CA ILE A 327 -6.97 -29.95 4.35
C ILE A 327 -6.27 -30.22 3.02
N ASP A 328 -6.15 -31.49 2.64
CA ASP A 328 -5.59 -31.87 1.34
C ASP A 328 -6.73 -32.21 0.37
N GLU A 329 -6.86 -31.42 -0.70
CA GLU A 329 -7.82 -31.68 -1.78
C GLU A 329 -7.21 -32.46 -2.96
N PHE A 330 -5.92 -32.77 -2.91
CA PHE A 330 -5.16 -33.27 -4.06
C PHE A 330 -5.42 -34.73 -4.42
N SER A 331 -5.87 -35.54 -3.46
CA SER A 331 -5.71 -37.00 -3.52
C SER A 331 -7.05 -37.74 -3.48
N PHE A 332 -7.71 -37.91 -4.63
CA PHE A 332 -8.89 -38.81 -4.80
C PHE A 332 -10.01 -38.68 -3.75
N GLY A 333 -10.12 -37.52 -3.10
CA GLY A 333 -11.03 -37.23 -2.00
C GLY A 333 -10.50 -36.08 -1.15
N GLN A 334 -11.40 -35.36 -0.49
CA GLN A 334 -11.04 -34.33 0.48
C GLN A 334 -10.69 -35.02 1.80
N GLN A 335 -9.56 -34.66 2.42
CA GLN A 335 -9.11 -35.23 3.68
C GLN A 335 -8.62 -34.16 4.65
N LEU A 336 -8.90 -34.36 5.93
CA LEU A 336 -8.37 -33.57 7.03
C LEU A 336 -7.26 -34.36 7.72
N LEU A 337 -6.07 -33.77 7.76
CA LEU A 337 -4.89 -34.31 8.42
C LEU A 337 -4.66 -33.56 9.72
N TYR A 338 -4.53 -34.31 10.81
CA TYR A 338 -4.14 -33.80 12.12
C TYR A 338 -2.64 -33.99 12.30
N MET A 339 -1.92 -32.93 12.64
CA MET A 339 -0.46 -32.97 12.73
C MET A 339 0.06 -32.47 14.07
N ASP A 340 1.21 -33.00 14.47
CA ASP A 340 1.98 -32.52 15.62
C ASP A 340 2.91 -31.35 15.26
N ALA A 341 3.60 -30.81 16.27
CA ALA A 341 4.52 -29.69 16.12
C ALA A 341 5.72 -29.99 15.19
N GLY A 342 6.02 -31.28 14.95
CA GLY A 342 7.06 -31.73 14.04
C GLY A 342 6.56 -31.96 12.62
N GLY A 343 5.28 -31.70 12.35
CA GLY A 343 4.64 -31.93 11.06
C GLY A 343 4.32 -33.41 10.78
N ASN A 344 4.38 -34.29 11.79
CA ASN A 344 3.99 -35.68 11.62
C ASN A 344 2.47 -35.81 11.63
N ILE A 345 1.93 -36.64 10.73
CA ILE A 345 0.50 -36.94 10.69
C ILE A 345 0.14 -37.86 11.86
N LEU A 346 -0.67 -37.35 12.78
CA LEU A 346 -1.22 -38.07 13.93
C LEU A 346 -2.46 -38.88 13.54
N ASP A 347 -3.31 -38.29 12.69
CA ASP A 347 -4.56 -38.89 12.22
C ASP A 347 -4.97 -38.29 10.87
N GLN A 348 -5.77 -39.05 10.11
CA GLN A 348 -6.25 -38.68 8.78
C GLN A 348 -7.71 -39.09 8.65
N GLN A 349 -8.58 -38.12 8.40
CA GLN A 349 -10.01 -38.34 8.32
C GLN A 349 -10.56 -37.91 6.96
N PRO A 350 -11.37 -38.76 6.31
CA PRO A 350 -12.16 -38.34 5.16
C PRO A 350 -13.11 -37.21 5.56
N MET A 351 -13.30 -36.26 4.64
CA MET A 351 -14.23 -35.16 4.80
C MET A 351 -15.15 -35.06 3.60
N SER A 352 -16.31 -34.45 3.81
CA SER A 352 -17.28 -34.17 2.76
C SER A 352 -17.79 -32.75 2.91
N GLU A 353 -17.66 -31.98 1.84
CA GLU A 353 -18.20 -30.64 1.75
C GLU A 353 -19.72 -30.64 1.92
N VAL A 354 -20.20 -29.80 2.83
CA VAL A 354 -21.62 -29.60 3.10
C VAL A 354 -22.19 -28.72 1.99
N PRO A 355 -23.20 -29.20 1.25
CA PRO A 355 -23.81 -28.40 0.18
C PRO A 355 -24.32 -27.06 0.72
N GLN A 356 -23.90 -25.97 0.09
CA GLN A 356 -24.43 -24.64 0.39
C GLN A 356 -25.87 -24.53 -0.19
N PRO A 357 -26.82 -23.92 0.54
CA PRO A 357 -28.23 -23.85 0.17
C PRO A 357 -28.53 -22.96 -1.05
#